data_AF-A0A818H452-F1
#
_entry.id   AF-A0A818H452-F1
#
_cell.length_a   1.000
_cell.length_b   1.000
_cell.length_c   1.000
_cell.angle_alpha   90.00
_cell.angle_beta   90.00
_cell.angle_gamma   90.00
#
_symmetry.space_group_name_H-M   'P 1'
#
loop_
_entity.id
_entity.type
_entity.pdbx_description
1 polymer ?
#
loop_
_entity_poly.entity_id
_entity_poly.type
_entity_poly.pdbx_seq_one_letter_code
_entity_poly.pdbx_strand_id
1 'polypeptide(L)' 'FNRMECLLFVTSITILFFLSYTYAQQCEQPLNVARFNCYPETDPTMDKCLERKCCWYSFKIDVK' A
#
# COMPACT_ATOMS: atom_id res chain seq x y z
N PHE A 1 30.78 -11.75 -19.56
CA PHE A 1 29.59 -10.98 -19.15
C PHE A 1 28.69 -10.88 -20.38
N ASN A 2 27.77 -11.82 -20.53
CA ASN A 2 27.05 -12.01 -21.78
C ASN A 2 25.87 -11.05 -21.91
N ARG A 3 25.61 -10.58 -23.13
CA ARG A 3 24.58 -9.59 -23.49
C ARG A 3 23.17 -9.97 -23.02
N MET A 4 22.87 -11.27 -22.89
CA MET A 4 21.57 -11.77 -22.43
C MET A 4 21.40 -11.72 -20.90
N GLU A 5 22.49 -11.82 -20.13
CA GLU A 5 22.45 -11.80 -18.66
C GLU A 5 22.07 -10.40 -18.14
N CYS A 6 22.56 -9.35 -18.80
CA CYS A 6 22.15 -7.96 -18.52
C CYS A 6 20.66 -7.75 -18.81
N LEU A 7 20.14 -8.33 -19.88
CA LEU A 7 18.74 -8.14 -20.29
C LEU A 7 17.79 -8.71 -19.22
N LEU A 8 18.10 -9.92 -18.71
CA LEU A 8 17.35 -10.56 -17.63
C LEU A 8 17.45 -9.79 -16.31
N PHE A 9 18.61 -9.19 -16.03
CA PHE A 9 18.81 -8.41 -14.82
C PHE A 9 18.02 -7.08 -14.85
N VAL A 10 18.05 -6.38 -15.97
CA VAL A 10 17.32 -5.10 -16.15
C VAL A 10 15.81 -5.32 -16.10
N THR A 11 15.30 -6.37 -16.74
CA THR A 11 13.86 -6.68 -16.69
C THR A 11 13.41 -7.02 -15.27
N SER A 12 14.19 -7.82 -14.55
CA SER A 12 13.91 -8.17 -13.14
C SER A 12 13.84 -6.93 -12.24
N ILE A 13 14.79 -6.00 -12.39
CA ILE A 13 14.78 -4.73 -11.65
C ILE A 13 13.56 -3.89 -12.01
N THR A 14 13.23 -3.75 -13.29
CA THR A 14 12.05 -2.97 -13.71
C THR A 14 10.74 -3.53 -13.15
N ILE A 15 10.60 -4.87 -13.08
CA ILE A 15 9.40 -5.52 -12.51
C ILE A 15 9.30 -5.22 -11.00
N LEU A 16 10.41 -5.30 -10.26
CA LEU A 16 10.44 -5.00 -8.83
C LEU A 16 10.07 -3.53 -8.54
N PHE A 17 10.59 -2.60 -9.34
CA PHE A 17 10.24 -1.18 -9.24
C PHE A 17 8.75 -0.95 -9.54
N PHE A 18 8.22 -1.56 -10.60
CA PHE A 18 6.80 -1.46 -10.93
C PHE A 18 5.91 -2.02 -9.83
N LEU A 19 6.23 -3.19 -9.26
CA LEU A 19 5.46 -3.79 -8.16
C LEU A 19 5.46 -2.90 -6.91
N SER A 20 6.60 -2.29 -6.59
CA SER A 20 6.71 -1.36 -5.47
C SER A 20 5.91 -0.08 -5.66
N TYR A 21 5.82 0.40 -6.91
CA TYR A 21 5.07 1.60 -7.27
C TYR A 21 3.56 1.35 -7.31
N THR A 22 3.13 0.19 -7.80
CA THR A 22 1.71 -0.18 -7.87
C THR A 22 1.15 -0.65 -6.53
N TYR A 23 2.00 -0.97 -5.54
CA TYR A 23 1.63 -1.04 -4.12
C TYR A 23 1.36 0.37 -3.54
N ALA A 24 0.61 1.18 -4.29
CA ALA A 24 -0.05 2.35 -3.75
C ALA A 24 -1.21 1.85 -2.89
N GLN A 25 -1.35 2.39 -1.68
CA GLN A 25 -2.37 1.97 -0.73
C GLN A 25 -3.76 2.13 -1.35
N GLN A 26 -4.51 1.03 -1.45
CA GLN A 26 -5.87 1.03 -2.01
C GLN A 26 -6.87 1.54 -0.96
N CYS A 27 -6.83 2.84 -0.66
CA CYS A 27 -7.70 3.43 0.37
C CYS A 27 -9.10 3.77 -0.15
N GLU A 28 -9.26 4.03 -1.44
CA GLU A 28 -10.56 4.25 -2.09
C GLU A 28 -11.27 2.93 -2.43
N GLN A 29 -11.45 2.07 -1.43
CA GLN A 29 -12.31 0.90 -1.54
C GLN A 29 -13.75 1.29 -1.17
N PRO A 30 -14.77 0.77 -1.89
CA PRO A 30 -16.15 1.09 -1.59
C PRO A 30 -16.55 0.57 -0.21
N LEU A 31 -17.50 1.24 0.45
CA LEU A 31 -17.84 1.02 1.87
C LEU A 31 -18.34 -0.40 2.18
N ASN A 32 -18.77 -1.14 1.14
CA ASN A 32 -19.21 -2.53 1.21
C ASN A 32 -18.05 -3.54 1.25
N VAL A 33 -16.80 -3.11 1.15
CA VAL A 33 -15.63 -3.97 1.30
C VAL A 33 -15.29 -4.09 2.79
N ALA A 34 -15.15 -5.32 3.26
CA ALA A 34 -14.71 -5.60 4.62
C ALA A 34 -13.32 -5.01 4.85
N ARG A 35 -13.20 -4.14 5.85
CA ARG A 35 -11.93 -3.52 6.26
C ARG A 35 -11.24 -4.40 7.29
N PHE A 36 -9.95 -4.67 7.09
CA PHE A 36 -9.13 -5.36 8.08
C PHE A 36 -8.52 -4.36 9.07
N ASN A 37 -8.44 -4.72 10.36
CA ASN A 37 -7.78 -3.87 11.35
C ASN A 37 -6.26 -3.97 11.22
N CYS A 38 -5.64 -2.93 10.67
CA CYS A 38 -4.19 -2.83 10.49
C CYS A 38 -3.40 -2.45 11.75
N TYR A 39 -4.09 -2.02 12.80
CA TYR A 39 -3.48 -1.61 14.07
C TYR A 39 -4.25 -2.28 15.22
N PRO A 40 -3.91 -3.54 15.57
CA PRO A 40 -4.60 -4.29 16.62
C PRO A 40 -4.27 -3.83 18.04
N GLU A 41 -3.27 -2.96 18.20
CA GLU A 41 -2.85 -2.40 19.49
C GLU A 41 -3.76 -1.24 19.94
N THR A 42 -3.58 -0.80 21.18
CA THR A 42 -4.30 0.36 21.74
C THR A 42 -3.73 1.67 21.17
N ASP A 43 -4.59 2.69 21.03
CA ASP A 43 -4.24 4.03 20.54
C ASP A 43 -3.74 4.12 19.08
N PRO A 44 -4.59 3.74 18.10
CA PRO A 44 -4.32 4.01 16.70
C PRO A 44 -4.31 5.52 16.44
N THR A 45 -3.20 6.04 15.93
CA THR A 45 -3.09 7.43 15.44
C THR A 45 -2.87 7.43 13.93
N MET A 46 -3.19 8.56 13.30
CA MET A 46 -3.00 8.74 11.85
C MET A 46 -1.55 8.46 11.45
N ASP A 47 -0.58 9.03 12.17
CA ASP A 47 0.83 8.87 11.87
C ASP A 47 1.26 7.39 11.93
N LYS A 48 0.84 6.66 12.98
CA LYS A 48 1.14 5.23 13.13
C LYS A 48 0.47 4.38 12.04
N CYS A 49 -0.72 4.75 11.60
CA CYS A 49 -1.43 4.05 10.52
C CYS A 49 -0.72 4.24 9.18
N LEU A 50 -0.30 5.47 8.87
CA LEU A 50 0.42 5.82 7.65
C LEU A 50 1.84 5.22 7.62
N GLU A 51 2.52 5.15 8.76
CA GLU A 51 3.82 4.48 8.90
C GLU A 51 3.75 3.00 8.48
N ARG A 52 2.65 2.31 8.86
CA ARG A 52 2.38 0.93 8.47
C ARG A 52 1.87 0.77 7.04
N LYS A 53 1.88 1.86 6.27
CA LYS A 53 1.33 1.95 4.92
C LYS A 53 -0.13 1.49 4.83
N CYS A 54 -0.92 1.80 5.85
CA CYS A 54 -2.33 1.45 5.91
C CYS A 54 -3.22 2.68 5.76
N CYS A 55 -4.49 2.42 5.46
CA CYS A 55 -5.46 3.48 5.19
C CYS A 55 -6.04 4.05 6.47
N TRP A 56 -5.80 5.34 6.71
CA TRP A 56 -6.42 6.06 7.80
C TRP A 56 -7.81 6.57 7.39
N TYR A 57 -8.84 6.03 8.03
CA TYR A 57 -10.21 6.55 7.94
C TYR A 57 -10.60 7.11 9.29
N SER A 58 -10.55 8.43 9.46
CA SER A 58 -11.27 9.07 10.55
C SER A 58 -12.76 8.93 10.27
N PHE A 59 -13.55 8.38 11.21
CA PHE A 59 -15.00 8.52 11.19
C PHE A 59 -15.35 10.02 11.38
N LYS A 60 -15.15 10.83 10.34
CA LYS A 60 -15.99 12.00 10.15
C LYS A 60 -17.27 11.44 9.57
N ILE A 61 -18.33 11.45 10.37
CA ILE A 61 -19.66 11.25 9.84
C ILE A 61 -19.84 12.42 8.88
N ASP A 62 -19.68 12.18 7.58
CA ASP A 62 -20.14 13.10 6.56
C ASP A 62 -21.66 13.11 6.66
N VAL A 63 -22.18 13.93 7.58
CA VAL A 63 -23.59 14.32 7.58
C VAL A 63 -23.77 15.23 6.37
N LYS A 64 -24.08 14.56 5.26
CA LYS A 64 -24.79 15.06 4.07
C LYS A 64 -24.07 16.03 3.14
#